data_AF-A0A9D7WZM9-F1
#
_entry.id   AF-A0A9D7WZM9-F1
#
_cell.length_a   1.000
_cell.length_b   1.000
_cell.length_c   1.000
_cell.angle_alpha   90.00
_cell.angle_beta   90.00
_cell.angle_gamma   90.00
#
_symmetry.space_group_name_H-M   'P 1'
#
loop_
_entity.id
_entity.type
_entity.pdbx_description
1 polymer ?
#
loop_
_entity_poly.entity_id
_entity_poly.type
_entity_poly.pdbx_seq_one_letter_code
_entity_poly.pdbx_strand_id
1 'polypeptide(L)'
;MSEKIDVQELAKYKAKGMEVPADFQTWEMRRKNMQNVCLQCHTKNYVTSFYTQYDNEVNLYNDKFGKPALKLINLLRANNLITPVQFDEQIEWTYFYLWHHEGRRARMGASMMGPDYTQWHGNFEVADNFYMEFIPDVKEIIHEAKIHGKASQARVVEKELNKILNSEMHKWFLGKLDPEELKKRKEAAKAFRERYSESK
;
A
#
# COMPACT_ATOMS: atom_id res chain seq x y z
N MET A 1 2.39 11.28 -5.27
CA MET A 1 0.99 11.72 -5.45
C MET A 1 1.01 12.87 -6.43
N SER A 2 0.10 12.91 -7.40
CA SER A 2 0.14 13.84 -8.55
C SER A 2 0.21 15.30 -8.15
N GLU A 3 -0.46 15.68 -7.06
CA GLU A 3 -0.34 17.00 -6.44
C GLU A 3 1.13 17.41 -6.17
N LYS A 4 1.92 16.50 -5.59
CA LYS A 4 3.35 16.76 -5.32
C LYS A 4 4.14 16.92 -6.61
N ILE A 5 3.76 16.20 -7.67
CA ILE A 5 4.41 16.31 -8.98
C ILE A 5 4.12 17.68 -9.58
N ASP A 6 2.87 18.13 -9.55
CA ASP A 6 2.50 19.45 -10.04
C ASP A 6 3.22 20.56 -9.27
N VAL A 7 3.26 20.48 -7.93
CA VAL A 7 3.99 21.44 -7.08
C VAL A 7 5.48 21.45 -7.44
N GLN A 8 6.09 20.28 -7.65
CA GLN A 8 7.50 20.17 -8.03
C GLN A 8 7.77 20.74 -9.42
N GLU A 9 6.91 20.47 -10.40
CA GLU A 9 7.02 21.01 -11.76
C GLU A 9 6.89 22.53 -11.76
N LEU A 10 5.88 23.08 -11.09
CA LEU A 10 5.70 24.53 -10.95
C LEU A 10 6.91 25.19 -10.26
N ALA A 11 7.47 24.55 -9.23
CA ALA A 11 8.67 25.04 -8.57
C ALA A 11 9.89 25.04 -9.51
N LYS A 12 10.03 24.05 -10.39
CA LYS A 12 11.11 24.00 -11.40
C LYS A 12 11.00 25.14 -12.40
N TYR A 13 9.79 25.42 -12.93
CA TYR A 13 9.60 26.55 -13.85
C TYR A 13 9.97 27.87 -13.18
N LYS A 14 9.48 28.09 -11.95
CA LYS A 14 9.83 29.27 -11.15
C LYS A 14 11.34 29.40 -10.91
N ALA A 15 12.01 28.32 -10.52
CA ALA A 15 13.44 28.32 -10.25
C ALA A 15 14.30 28.61 -11.50
N LYS A 16 13.80 28.26 -12.69
CA LYS A 16 14.45 28.53 -13.97
C LYS A 16 14.08 29.88 -14.58
N GLY A 17 13.20 30.66 -13.94
CA GLY A 17 12.66 31.90 -14.51
C GLY A 17 11.86 31.67 -15.79
N MET A 18 11.34 30.45 -15.99
CA MET A 18 10.54 30.08 -17.14
C MET A 18 9.06 30.28 -16.83
N GLU A 19 8.29 30.71 -17.83
CA GLU A 19 6.83 30.69 -17.73
C GLU A 19 6.31 29.25 -17.71
N VAL A 20 5.20 29.04 -16.99
CA VAL A 20 4.51 27.75 -16.98
C VAL A 20 3.86 27.55 -18.36
N PRO A 21 4.01 26.39 -19.00
CA PRO A 21 3.39 26.12 -20.29
C PRO A 21 1.87 26.38 -20.26
N ALA A 22 1.34 26.99 -21.33
CA ALA A 22 -0.08 27.33 -21.41
C ALA A 22 -1.00 26.09 -21.38
N ASP A 23 -0.48 24.93 -21.77
CA ASP A 23 -1.15 23.63 -21.77
C ASP A 23 -0.93 22.83 -20.46
N PHE A 24 -0.27 23.41 -19.45
CA PHE A 24 -0.06 22.76 -18.17
C PHE A 24 -1.40 22.44 -17.48
N GLN A 25 -1.64 21.17 -17.22
CA GLN A 25 -2.83 20.70 -16.49
C GLN A 25 -2.46 20.21 -15.11
N THR A 26 -3.10 20.80 -14.08
CA THR A 26 -3.05 20.28 -12.71
C THR A 26 -3.74 18.91 -12.61
N TRP A 27 -3.46 18.17 -11.55
CA TRP A 27 -4.08 16.89 -11.27
C TRP A 27 -5.60 17.02 -11.11
N GLU A 28 -6.08 18.14 -10.56
CA GLU A 28 -7.51 18.46 -10.43
C GLU A 28 -8.15 18.65 -11.82
N MET A 29 -7.48 19.36 -12.72
CA MET A 29 -7.93 19.52 -14.10
C MET A 29 -7.97 18.18 -14.83
N ARG A 30 -6.93 17.34 -14.70
CA ARG A 30 -6.91 15.99 -15.29
C ARG A 30 -8.03 15.11 -14.74
N ARG A 31 -8.27 15.17 -13.43
CA ARG A 31 -9.36 14.43 -12.76
C ARG A 31 -10.74 14.88 -13.26
N LYS A 32 -10.96 16.20 -13.35
CA LYS A 32 -12.20 16.78 -13.89
C LYS A 32 -12.42 16.39 -15.35
N ASN A 33 -11.36 16.45 -16.17
CA ASN A 33 -11.41 16.03 -17.56
C ASN A 33 -11.82 14.56 -17.68
N MET A 34 -11.26 13.68 -16.84
CA MET A 34 -11.64 12.27 -16.83
C MET A 34 -13.09 12.06 -16.37
N GLN A 35 -13.52 12.76 -15.32
CA GLN A 35 -14.92 12.75 -14.87
C GLN A 35 -15.91 13.18 -15.97
N ASN A 36 -15.55 14.19 -16.77
CA ASN A 36 -16.38 14.67 -17.88
C ASN A 36 -16.63 13.60 -18.95
N VAL A 37 -15.65 12.74 -19.23
CA VAL A 37 -15.81 11.60 -20.14
C VAL A 37 -16.77 10.57 -19.54
N CYS A 38 -16.64 10.25 -18.26
CA CYS A 38 -17.54 9.32 -17.58
C CYS A 38 -19.00 9.82 -17.59
N LEU A 39 -19.18 11.13 -17.42
CA LEU A 39 -20.49 11.80 -17.43
C LEU A 39 -21.20 11.79 -18.79
N GLN A 40 -20.52 11.39 -19.88
CA GLN A 40 -21.18 11.20 -21.17
C GLN A 40 -22.14 10.00 -21.16
N CYS A 41 -21.89 9.00 -20.29
CA CYS A 41 -22.67 7.76 -20.24
C CYS A 41 -23.24 7.43 -18.85
N HIS A 42 -22.63 7.95 -17.77
CA HIS A 42 -23.01 7.61 -16.39
C HIS A 42 -23.55 8.80 -15.61
N THR A 43 -24.43 8.53 -14.65
CA THR A 43 -24.98 9.57 -13.77
C THR A 43 -23.91 10.14 -12.84
N LYS A 44 -24.09 11.38 -12.39
CA LYS A 44 -23.18 12.04 -11.44
C LYS A 44 -22.95 11.21 -10.17
N ASN A 45 -24.01 10.59 -9.64
CA ASN A 45 -23.90 9.77 -8.43
C ASN A 45 -23.00 8.56 -8.66
N TYR A 46 -23.16 7.88 -9.79
CA TYR A 46 -22.30 6.75 -10.15
C TYR A 46 -20.83 7.16 -10.24
N VAL A 47 -20.54 8.25 -10.97
CA VAL A 47 -19.18 8.76 -11.17
C VAL A 47 -18.55 9.15 -9.82
N THR A 48 -19.28 9.87 -8.97
CA THR A 48 -18.80 10.23 -7.62
C THR A 48 -18.51 8.98 -6.78
N SER A 49 -19.42 8.00 -6.76
CA SER A 49 -19.23 6.76 -6.00
C SER A 49 -18.06 5.92 -6.50
N PHE A 50 -17.85 5.84 -7.82
CA PHE A 50 -16.68 5.19 -8.41
C PHE A 50 -15.39 5.84 -7.91
N TYR A 51 -15.31 7.17 -7.99
CA TYR A 51 -14.11 7.89 -7.61
C TYR A 51 -13.81 7.86 -6.11
N THR A 52 -14.83 7.85 -5.26
CA THR A 52 -14.67 7.60 -3.82
C THR A 52 -14.07 6.21 -3.56
N GLN A 53 -14.57 5.17 -4.22
CA GLN A 53 -14.04 3.81 -4.08
C GLN A 53 -12.60 3.71 -4.60
N TYR A 54 -12.34 4.29 -5.77
CA TYR A 54 -11.00 4.29 -6.36
C TYR A 54 -9.98 5.00 -5.47
N ASP A 55 -10.31 6.17 -4.93
CA ASP A 55 -9.40 6.91 -4.05
C ASP A 55 -9.18 6.15 -2.73
N ASN A 56 -10.24 5.54 -2.17
CA ASN A 56 -10.13 4.72 -0.97
C ASN A 56 -9.21 3.52 -1.18
N GLU A 57 -9.31 2.84 -2.32
CA GLU A 57 -8.44 1.71 -2.66
C GLU A 57 -6.97 2.13 -2.81
N VAL A 58 -6.72 3.23 -3.53
CA VAL A 58 -5.36 3.78 -3.68
C VAL A 58 -4.79 4.17 -2.32
N ASN A 59 -5.58 4.80 -1.45
CA ASN A 59 -5.15 5.18 -0.11
C ASN A 59 -4.92 3.95 0.78
N LEU A 60 -5.81 2.96 0.73
CA LEU A 60 -5.66 1.70 1.45
C LEU A 60 -4.33 1.04 1.10
N TYR A 61 -4.04 0.84 -0.19
CA TYR A 61 -2.78 0.27 -0.65
C TYR A 61 -1.58 1.11 -0.16
N ASN A 62 -1.63 2.44 -0.37
CA ASN A 62 -0.51 3.32 -0.06
C ASN A 62 -0.20 3.34 1.45
N ASP A 63 -1.24 3.44 2.29
CA ASP A 63 -1.08 3.62 3.73
C ASP A 63 -0.81 2.31 4.45
N LYS A 64 -1.46 1.22 4.02
CA LYS A 64 -1.30 -0.09 4.62
C LYS A 64 -0.04 -0.82 4.14
N PHE A 65 0.33 -0.72 2.86
CA PHE A 65 1.40 -1.56 2.31
C PHE A 65 2.56 -0.75 1.73
N GLY A 66 2.26 0.18 0.82
CA GLY A 66 3.27 0.89 0.04
C GLY A 66 4.23 1.73 0.90
N LYS A 67 3.70 2.64 1.73
CA LYS A 67 4.50 3.51 2.61
C LYS A 67 5.27 2.71 3.67
N PRO A 68 4.66 1.74 4.40
CA PRO A 68 5.38 0.91 5.34
C PRO A 68 6.55 0.13 4.71
N ALA A 69 6.32 -0.55 3.58
CA ALA A 69 7.35 -1.33 2.90
C ALA A 69 8.50 -0.44 2.40
N LEU A 70 8.19 0.70 1.76
CA LEU A 70 9.20 1.67 1.32
C LEU A 70 10.04 2.17 2.50
N LYS A 71 9.40 2.43 3.65
CA LYS A 71 10.12 2.92 4.82
C LYS A 71 11.09 1.88 5.38
N LEU A 72 10.70 0.61 5.44
CA LEU A 72 11.56 -0.48 5.89
C LEU A 72 12.76 -0.69 4.94
N ILE A 73 12.54 -0.74 3.63
CA ILE A 73 13.62 -0.82 2.63
C ILE A 73 14.60 0.34 2.75
N ASN A 74 14.09 1.58 2.89
CA ASN A 74 14.95 2.75 3.04
C ASN A 74 15.79 2.69 4.32
N LEU A 75 15.21 2.20 5.43
CA LEU A 75 15.95 2.03 6.67
C LEU A 75 17.02 0.94 6.56
N LEU A 76 16.73 -0.18 5.90
CA LEU A 76 17.70 -1.25 5.65
C LEU A 76 18.91 -0.72 4.85
N ARG A 77 18.65 0.03 3.76
CA ARG A 77 19.69 0.68 2.95
C ARG A 77 20.48 1.72 3.74
N ALA A 78 19.79 2.63 4.42
CA ALA A 78 20.44 3.72 5.17
C ALA A 78 21.31 3.21 6.34
N ASN A 79 21.03 2.01 6.84
CA ASN A 79 21.79 1.38 7.92
C ASN A 79 22.79 0.32 7.42
N ASN A 80 23.02 0.22 6.10
CA ASN A 80 23.94 -0.75 5.48
C ASN A 80 23.64 -2.20 5.93
N LEU A 81 22.34 -2.55 6.02
CA LEU A 81 21.86 -3.88 6.37
C LEU A 81 21.55 -4.75 5.14
N ILE A 82 21.47 -4.12 3.97
CA ILE A 82 21.43 -4.74 2.64
C ILE A 82 22.55 -4.13 1.79
N THR A 83 22.98 -4.80 0.73
CA THR A 83 24.08 -4.35 -0.12
C THR A 83 23.67 -3.14 -0.97
N PRO A 84 24.64 -2.39 -1.53
CA PRO A 84 24.34 -1.32 -2.47
C PRO A 84 24.06 -1.83 -3.90
N VAL A 85 24.31 -3.12 -4.18
CA VAL A 85 23.98 -3.72 -5.47
C VAL A 85 22.46 -3.81 -5.55
N GLN A 86 21.89 -3.54 -6.72
CA GLN A 86 20.45 -3.58 -6.90
C GLN A 86 20.02 -4.98 -7.35
N PHE A 87 18.98 -5.50 -6.72
CA PHE A 87 18.34 -6.77 -7.00
C PHE A 87 19.24 -8.00 -6.79
N ASP A 88 20.25 -7.90 -5.93
CA ASP A 88 21.07 -9.06 -5.51
C ASP A 88 20.51 -9.80 -4.30
N GLU A 89 19.62 -9.17 -3.54
CA GLU A 89 18.98 -9.74 -2.35
C GLU A 89 17.47 -9.97 -2.54
N GLN A 90 16.95 -11.07 -1.98
CA GLN A 90 15.55 -11.50 -2.14
C GLN A 90 14.56 -10.41 -1.70
N ILE A 91 14.82 -9.72 -0.60
CA ILE A 91 13.92 -8.68 -0.08
C ILE A 91 13.65 -7.55 -1.09
N GLU A 92 14.59 -7.27 -1.98
CA GLU A 92 14.41 -6.25 -3.02
C GLU A 92 13.45 -6.71 -4.11
N TRP A 93 13.46 -8.00 -4.44
CA TRP A 93 12.48 -8.63 -5.31
C TRP A 93 11.10 -8.69 -4.66
N THR A 94 11.02 -9.13 -3.40
CA THR A 94 9.78 -9.15 -2.62
C THR A 94 9.17 -7.74 -2.58
N TYR A 95 9.98 -6.72 -2.29
CA TYR A 95 9.55 -5.33 -2.33
C TYR A 95 9.08 -4.89 -3.71
N PHE A 96 9.80 -5.25 -4.78
CA PHE A 96 9.43 -4.93 -6.14
C PHE A 96 8.06 -5.51 -6.53
N TYR A 97 7.78 -6.76 -6.19
CA TYR A 97 6.48 -7.38 -6.43
C TYR A 97 5.35 -6.64 -5.69
N LEU A 98 5.58 -6.27 -4.43
CA LEU A 98 4.60 -5.53 -3.62
C LEU A 98 4.17 -4.19 -4.23
N TRP A 99 5.08 -3.45 -4.87
CA TRP A 99 4.73 -2.12 -5.41
C TRP A 99 4.55 -2.06 -6.92
N HIS A 100 5.34 -2.80 -7.68
CA HIS A 100 5.33 -2.72 -9.14
C HIS A 100 4.34 -3.70 -9.77
N HIS A 101 4.20 -4.87 -9.17
CA HIS A 101 3.37 -5.94 -9.72
C HIS A 101 1.98 -5.90 -9.09
N GLU A 102 1.85 -6.32 -7.84
CA GLU A 102 0.57 -6.55 -7.19
C GLU A 102 -0.07 -5.23 -6.76
N GLY A 103 0.71 -4.35 -6.14
CA GLY A 103 0.26 -3.01 -5.75
C GLY A 103 -0.13 -2.14 -6.95
N ARG A 104 0.48 -2.37 -8.12
CA ARG A 104 0.05 -1.74 -9.36
C ARG A 104 -1.23 -2.38 -9.88
N ARG A 105 -1.34 -3.72 -9.91
CA ARG A 105 -2.54 -4.45 -10.34
C ARG A 105 -3.76 -4.06 -9.51
N ALA A 106 -3.64 -3.97 -8.18
CA ALA A 106 -4.73 -3.54 -7.32
C ALA A 106 -5.26 -2.15 -7.71
N ARG A 107 -4.37 -1.17 -7.80
CA ARG A 107 -4.72 0.22 -8.13
C ARG A 107 -5.20 0.40 -9.56
N MET A 108 -4.59 -0.31 -10.52
CA MET A 108 -5.02 -0.26 -11.92
C MET A 108 -6.35 -0.99 -12.11
N GLY A 109 -6.53 -2.16 -11.48
CA GLY A 109 -7.78 -2.90 -11.44
C GLY A 109 -8.93 -2.01 -10.95
N ALA A 110 -8.70 -1.29 -9.85
CA ALA A 110 -9.69 -0.36 -9.31
C ALA A 110 -10.01 0.78 -10.29
N SER A 111 -8.99 1.35 -10.94
CA SER A 111 -9.18 2.43 -11.93
C SER A 111 -9.95 1.98 -13.18
N MET A 112 -9.91 0.69 -13.51
CA MET A 112 -10.54 0.10 -14.68
C MET A 112 -11.82 -0.69 -14.35
N MET A 113 -12.33 -0.58 -13.12
CA MET A 113 -13.49 -1.34 -12.62
C MET A 113 -13.35 -2.87 -12.78
N GLY A 114 -12.14 -3.39 -12.60
CA GLY A 114 -11.84 -4.81 -12.55
C GLY A 114 -11.80 -5.32 -11.11
N PRO A 115 -12.90 -5.81 -10.52
CA PRO A 115 -12.93 -6.21 -9.11
C PRO A 115 -12.01 -7.40 -8.82
N ASP A 116 -11.88 -8.33 -9.76
CA ASP A 116 -11.02 -9.51 -9.63
C ASP A 116 -9.53 -9.13 -9.60
N TYR A 117 -9.11 -8.19 -10.47
CA TYR A 117 -7.77 -7.63 -10.46
C TYR A 117 -7.48 -6.71 -9.27
N THR A 118 -8.52 -6.05 -8.74
CA THR A 118 -8.39 -5.25 -7.53
C THR A 118 -8.15 -6.15 -6.33
N GLN A 119 -8.91 -7.24 -6.24
CA GLN A 119 -8.95 -8.07 -5.05
C GLN A 119 -8.07 -9.32 -5.13
N TRP A 120 -8.37 -10.28 -6.00
CA TRP A 120 -7.67 -11.56 -6.03
C TRP A 120 -6.28 -11.46 -6.65
N HIS A 121 -6.12 -10.73 -7.76
CA HIS A 121 -4.81 -10.50 -8.39
C HIS A 121 -4.14 -9.19 -7.97
N GLY A 122 -4.63 -8.60 -6.89
CA GLY A 122 -4.16 -7.33 -6.35
C GLY A 122 -4.01 -7.44 -4.84
N ASN A 123 -5.01 -6.99 -4.09
CA ASN A 123 -4.95 -6.91 -2.63
C ASN A 123 -4.64 -8.21 -1.90
N PHE A 124 -5.12 -9.35 -2.41
CA PHE A 124 -4.81 -10.66 -1.86
C PHE A 124 -3.31 -10.97 -1.99
N GLU A 125 -2.76 -10.88 -3.21
CA GLU A 125 -1.34 -11.09 -3.47
C GLU A 125 -0.46 -10.08 -2.68
N VAL A 126 -0.85 -8.79 -2.66
CA VAL A 126 -0.15 -7.76 -1.85
C VAL A 126 -0.12 -8.16 -0.37
N ALA A 127 -1.26 -8.59 0.19
CA ALA A 127 -1.33 -8.94 1.59
C ALA A 127 -0.50 -10.20 1.88
N ASP A 128 -0.64 -11.24 1.06
CA ASP A 128 0.11 -12.48 1.19
C ASP A 128 1.62 -12.21 1.19
N ASN A 129 2.14 -11.55 0.15
CA ASN A 129 3.55 -11.22 0.07
C ASN A 129 4.02 -10.27 1.17
N PHE A 130 3.19 -9.32 1.62
CA PHE A 130 3.59 -8.40 2.68
C PHE A 130 3.78 -9.17 3.99
N TYR A 131 2.82 -10.02 4.36
CA TYR A 131 2.82 -10.68 5.66
C TYR A 131 3.66 -11.97 5.70
N MET A 132 3.72 -12.71 4.59
CA MET A 132 4.31 -14.04 4.51
C MET A 132 5.74 -14.05 3.95
N GLU A 133 6.14 -13.03 3.18
CA GLU A 133 7.49 -12.95 2.60
C GLU A 133 8.24 -11.73 3.15
N PHE A 134 7.73 -10.52 2.88
CA PHE A 134 8.47 -9.27 3.16
C PHE A 134 8.73 -9.05 4.66
N ILE A 135 7.74 -9.29 5.52
CA ILE A 135 7.91 -9.12 6.97
C ILE A 135 8.89 -10.16 7.55
N PRO A 136 8.81 -11.45 7.19
CA PRO A 136 9.85 -12.43 7.49
C PRO A 136 11.26 -12.03 7.00
N ASP A 137 11.41 -11.62 5.74
CA ASP A 137 12.70 -11.16 5.17
C ASP A 137 13.31 -10.05 6.04
N VAL A 138 12.52 -9.04 6.41
CA VAL A 138 12.97 -7.95 7.28
C VAL A 138 13.41 -8.47 8.65
N LYS A 139 12.69 -9.43 9.24
CA LYS A 139 13.03 -10.01 10.55
C LYS A 139 14.32 -10.83 10.48
N GLU A 140 14.54 -11.58 9.41
CA GLU A 140 15.76 -12.34 9.20
C GLU A 140 16.95 -11.41 9.08
N ILE A 141 16.88 -10.35 8.27
CA ILE A 141 17.95 -9.36 8.16
C ILE A 141 18.24 -8.69 9.50
N ILE A 142 17.21 -8.36 10.29
CA ILE A 142 17.39 -7.84 11.66
C ILE A 142 18.12 -8.87 12.55
N HIS A 143 17.77 -10.14 12.46
CA HIS A 143 18.38 -11.22 13.25
C HIS A 143 19.86 -11.38 12.91
N GLU A 144 20.17 -11.55 11.63
CA GLU A 144 21.55 -11.70 11.13
C GLU A 144 22.40 -10.48 11.47
N ALA A 145 21.86 -9.27 11.28
CA ALA A 145 22.54 -8.04 11.66
C ALA A 145 22.89 -7.99 13.15
N LYS A 146 22.04 -8.52 14.05
CA LYS A 146 22.34 -8.58 15.49
C LYS A 146 23.46 -9.56 15.80
N ILE A 147 23.49 -10.72 15.14
CA ILE A 147 24.52 -11.75 15.32
C ILE A 147 25.87 -11.26 14.78
N HIS A 148 25.87 -10.56 13.64
CA HIS A 148 27.06 -10.10 12.95
C HIS A 148 27.53 -8.69 13.37
N GLY A 149 27.25 -8.28 14.61
CA GLY A 149 27.82 -7.06 15.20
C GLY A 149 27.18 -5.74 14.74
N LYS A 150 26.08 -5.76 13.98
CA LYS A 150 25.29 -4.60 13.54
C LYS A 150 24.02 -4.40 14.38
N ALA A 151 24.08 -4.72 15.68
CA ALA A 151 22.92 -4.71 16.55
C ALA A 151 22.28 -3.32 16.75
N SER A 152 23.05 -2.23 16.70
CA SER A 152 22.51 -0.87 16.80
C SER A 152 21.70 -0.48 15.56
N GLN A 153 22.21 -0.80 14.38
CA GLN A 153 21.54 -0.64 13.09
C GLN A 153 20.26 -1.47 13.03
N ALA A 154 20.32 -2.74 13.42
CA ALA A 154 19.18 -3.66 13.44
C ALA A 154 18.03 -3.13 14.32
N ARG A 155 18.36 -2.54 15.49
CA ARG A 155 17.36 -1.95 16.39
C ARG A 155 16.59 -0.78 15.77
N VAL A 156 17.18 -0.03 14.83
CA VAL A 156 16.48 1.06 14.13
C VAL A 156 15.36 0.50 13.26
N VAL A 157 15.65 -0.53 12.48
CA VAL A 157 14.67 -1.19 11.61
C VAL A 157 13.61 -1.92 12.44
N GLU A 158 14.04 -2.66 13.46
CA GLU A 158 13.14 -3.38 14.37
C GLU A 158 12.14 -2.47 15.06
N LYS A 159 12.56 -1.27 15.50
CA LYS A 159 11.66 -0.29 16.10
C LYS A 159 10.57 0.16 15.12
N GLU A 160 10.92 0.43 13.87
CA GLU A 160 9.93 0.83 12.86
C GLU A 160 9.03 -0.33 12.46
N LEU A 161 9.58 -1.54 12.29
CA LEU A 161 8.81 -2.76 12.03
C LEU A 161 7.76 -2.99 13.12
N ASN A 162 8.16 -2.91 14.39
CA ASN A 162 7.25 -3.05 15.52
C ASN A 162 6.18 -1.95 15.53
N LYS A 163 6.55 -0.71 15.22
CA LYS A 163 5.58 0.38 15.09
C LYS A 163 4.53 0.09 14.00
N ILE A 164 4.96 -0.39 12.83
CA ILE A 164 4.07 -0.77 11.72
C ILE A 164 3.14 -1.89 12.16
N LEU A 165 3.68 -3.00 12.68
CA LEU A 165 2.90 -4.18 13.03
C LEU A 165 1.95 -3.96 14.23
N ASN A 166 2.21 -2.98 15.09
CA ASN A 166 1.30 -2.61 16.18
C ASN A 166 0.32 -1.48 15.81
N SER A 167 0.34 -0.98 14.58
CA SER A 167 -0.64 0.00 14.12
C SER A 167 -2.03 -0.63 13.90
N GLU A 168 -3.08 0.19 13.86
CA GLU A 168 -4.46 -0.26 13.66
C GLU A 168 -4.64 -1.15 12.41
N MET A 169 -3.91 -0.86 11.33
CA MET A 169 -4.03 -1.61 10.07
C MET A 169 -3.37 -3.00 10.09
N HIS A 170 -2.44 -3.25 11.03
CA HIS A 170 -1.63 -4.48 11.05
C HIS A 170 -1.68 -5.27 12.36
N LYS A 171 -2.12 -4.69 13.48
CA LYS A 171 -2.10 -5.34 14.81
C LYS A 171 -2.87 -6.67 14.86
N TRP A 172 -3.83 -6.86 13.96
CA TRP A 172 -4.54 -8.13 13.80
C TRP A 172 -3.60 -9.29 13.45
N PHE A 173 -2.53 -9.03 12.69
CA PHE A 173 -1.54 -10.04 12.29
C PHE A 173 -0.75 -10.57 13.50
N LEU A 174 -0.66 -9.77 14.56
CA LEU A 174 -0.07 -10.16 15.85
C LEU A 174 -1.09 -10.81 16.79
N GLY A 175 -2.32 -11.04 16.35
CA GLY A 175 -3.42 -11.49 17.21
C GLY A 175 -3.92 -10.42 18.20
N LYS A 176 -3.48 -9.16 18.06
CA LYS A 176 -3.82 -8.04 18.96
C LYS A 176 -5.09 -7.32 18.54
N LEU A 177 -6.13 -8.08 18.20
CA LEU A 177 -7.45 -7.51 17.96
C LEU A 177 -8.08 -7.03 19.27
N ASP A 178 -8.89 -6.00 19.19
CA ASP A 178 -9.65 -5.49 20.33
C ASP A 178 -10.61 -6.59 20.87
N PRO A 179 -10.74 -6.79 22.19
CA PRO A 179 -11.61 -7.82 22.76
C PRO A 179 -13.08 -7.71 22.34
N GLU A 180 -13.62 -6.50 22.19
CA GLU A 180 -15.00 -6.29 21.71
C GLU A 180 -15.12 -6.66 20.23
N GLU A 181 -14.12 -6.31 19.42
CA GLU A 181 -14.08 -6.72 18.01
C GLU A 181 -13.98 -8.25 17.87
N LEU A 182 -13.18 -8.91 18.70
CA LEU A 182 -13.10 -10.37 18.76
C LEU A 182 -14.44 -11.01 19.14
N LYS A 183 -15.15 -10.43 20.11
CA LYS A 183 -16.49 -10.88 20.52
C LYS A 183 -17.48 -10.74 19.36
N LYS A 184 -17.55 -9.57 18.72
CA LYS A 184 -18.40 -9.33 17.54
C LYS A 184 -18.12 -10.32 16.41
N ARG A 185 -16.85 -10.59 16.11
CA ARG A 185 -16.46 -11.57 15.08
C ARG A 185 -16.90 -12.99 15.43
N LYS A 186 -16.79 -13.39 16.70
CA LYS A 186 -17.26 -14.72 17.17
C LYS A 186 -18.77 -14.84 17.06
N GLU A 187 -19.51 -13.80 17.44
CA GLU A 187 -20.97 -13.73 17.32
C GLU A 187 -21.40 -13.78 15.85
N ALA A 188 -20.78 -12.99 14.97
CA ALA A 188 -21.06 -13.00 13.53
C ALA A 188 -20.77 -14.37 12.90
N ALA A 189 -19.64 -15.01 13.25
CA ALA A 189 -19.30 -16.33 12.77
C ALA A 189 -20.26 -17.41 13.28
N LYS A 190 -20.76 -17.29 14.52
CA LYS A 190 -21.79 -18.18 15.08
C LYS A 190 -23.10 -18.02 14.31
N ALA A 191 -23.58 -16.79 14.14
CA ALA A 191 -24.81 -16.50 13.39
C ALA A 191 -24.73 -16.97 11.93
N PHE A 192 -23.57 -16.80 11.27
CA PHE A 192 -23.34 -17.35 9.93
C PHE A 192 -23.46 -18.87 9.92
N ARG A 193 -22.77 -19.57 10.84
CA ARG A 193 -22.85 -21.03 10.92
C ARG A 193 -24.26 -21.51 11.17
N GLU A 194 -25.00 -20.90 12.10
CA GLU A 194 -26.40 -21.25 12.39
C GLU A 194 -27.30 -21.08 11.16
N ARG A 195 -27.15 -19.96 10.43
CA ARG A 195 -27.91 -19.69 9.21
C ARG A 195 -27.67 -20.71 8.10
N TYR A 196 -26.45 -21.23 7.98
CA TYR A 196 -26.05 -22.12 6.88
C TYR A 196 -25.85 -23.59 7.32
N SER A 197 -26.04 -23.92 8.60
CA SER A 197 -25.96 -25.30 9.10
C SER A 197 -27.22 -26.11 8.82
N GLU A 198 -28.37 -25.45 8.60
CA GLU A 198 -29.65 -26.09 8.31
C GLU A 198 -29.87 -26.38 6.80
N SER A 199 -28.89 -26.06 5.93
CA SER A 199 -28.99 -26.32 4.48
C SER A 199 -28.47 -27.70 4.05
N LYS A 200 -28.58 -28.73 4.90
CA LYS A 200 -28.22 -30.11 4.60
C LYS A 200 -29.38 -31.06 4.86
#